data_AF-A0A2K9EL11-F1
#
_entry.id   AF-A0A2K9EL11-F1
#
_cell.length_a   1.000
_cell.length_b   1.000
_cell.length_c   1.000
_cell.angle_alpha   90.00
_cell.angle_beta   90.00
_cell.angle_gamma   90.00
#
_symmetry.space_group_name_H-M   'P 1'
#
loop_
_entity.id
_entity.type
_entity.pdbx_description
1 polymer ?
#
loop_
_entity_poly.entity_id
_entity_poly.type
_entity_poly.pdbx_seq_one_letter_code
_entity_poly.pdbx_strand_id
1 'polypeptide(L)' 'MHSFSAYCRLNVPISASDRSVIRAASQKINPPARFDPARRGDRHTYFRAMLDHHHDARDLAAHHRM' A
#
# COMPACT_ATOMS: atom_id res chain seq x y z
N MET A 1 -10.12 6.87 -5.20
CA MET A 1 -9.17 5.82 -5.64
C MET A 1 -7.76 6.28 -5.31
N HIS A 2 -6.93 5.45 -4.68
CA HIS A 2 -5.52 5.78 -4.50
C HIS A 2 -4.73 5.39 -5.75
N SER A 3 -3.84 6.27 -6.21
CA SER A 3 -3.10 6.08 -7.45
C SER A 3 -1.98 5.06 -7.30
N PHE A 4 -1.62 4.41 -8.41
CA PHE A 4 -0.43 3.55 -8.48
C PHE A 4 0.85 4.33 -8.10
N SER A 5 0.93 5.62 -8.45
CA SER A 5 2.05 6.48 -8.03
C SER A 5 2.20 6.63 -6.52
N ALA A 6 1.11 6.53 -5.74
CA ALA A 6 1.18 6.52 -4.29
C ALA A 6 1.79 5.20 -3.78
N TYR A 7 1.47 4.07 -4.41
CA TYR A 7 2.09 2.79 -4.16
C TYR A 7 3.60 2.81 -4.48
N CYS A 8 4.01 3.35 -5.64
CA CYS A 8 5.44 3.46 -5.98
C CYS A 8 6.24 4.25 -4.92
N ARG A 9 5.64 5.30 -4.33
CA ARG A 9 6.27 6.10 -3.27
C ARG A 9 6.45 5.37 -1.94
N LEU A 10 5.84 4.20 -1.75
CA LEU A 10 6.11 3.34 -0.60
C LEU A 10 7.52 2.78 -0.64
N ASN A 11 8.14 2.71 -1.82
CA ASN A 11 9.49 2.20 -2.02
C ASN A 11 9.69 0.81 -1.38
N VAL A 12 8.70 -0.07 -1.57
CA VAL A 12 8.72 -1.45 -1.09
C VAL A 12 9.13 -2.38 -2.23
N PRO A 13 9.98 -3.39 -1.97
CA PRO A 13 10.33 -4.37 -2.99
C PRO A 13 9.12 -5.21 -3.37
N ILE A 14 9.10 -5.72 -4.60
CA ILE A 14 8.00 -6.56 -5.11
C ILE A 14 7.85 -7.88 -4.33
N SER A 15 8.93 -8.35 -3.73
CA SER A 15 8.95 -9.52 -2.85
C SER A 15 8.49 -9.24 -1.42
N ALA A 16 8.11 -7.99 -1.11
CA ALA A 16 7.62 -7.63 0.22
C ALA A 16 6.33 -8.39 0.58
N SER A 17 6.12 -8.57 1.87
CA SER A 17 4.84 -9.06 2.39
C SER A 17 3.81 -7.92 2.45
N ASP A 18 2.53 -8.28 2.41
CA ASP A 18 1.41 -7.35 2.61
C ASP A 18 1.56 -6.53 3.90
N ARG A 19 2.08 -7.16 4.97
CA ARG A 19 2.35 -6.47 6.24
C ARG A 19 3.39 -5.35 6.07
N SER A 20 4.43 -5.59 5.26
CA SER A 20 5.44 -4.59 4.96
C SER A 20 4.85 -3.43 4.15
N VAL A 21 3.96 -3.73 3.19
CA VAL A 21 3.22 -2.72 2.41
C VAL A 21 2.36 -1.85 3.32
N ILE A 22 1.55 -2.46 4.20
CA ILE A 22 0.70 -1.73 5.16
C ILE A 22 1.56 -0.86 6.09
N ARG A 23 2.71 -1.37 6.56
CA ARG A 23 3.60 -0.60 7.44
C ARG A 23 4.19 0.61 6.71
N ALA A 24 4.67 0.43 5.49
CA ALA A 24 5.19 1.53 4.67
C ALA A 24 4.09 2.57 4.36
N ALA A 25 2.89 2.11 4.00
CA ALA A 25 1.73 2.96 3.75
C ALA A 25 1.34 3.75 5.01
N SER A 26 1.27 3.10 6.17
CA SER A 26 0.96 3.73 7.46
C SER A 26 1.97 4.84 7.82
N GLN A 27 3.24 4.66 7.47
CA GLN A 27 4.27 5.69 7.67
C GLN A 27 4.09 6.93 6.78
N LYS A 28 3.37 6.82 5.64
CA LYS A 28 3.03 7.97 4.79
C LYS A 28 1.82 8.77 5.30
N ILE A 29 1.08 8.24 6.27
CA ILE A 29 -0.06 8.94 6.88
C ILE A 29 0.46 9.92 7.94
N ASN A 30 -0.04 11.15 7.89
CA ASN A 30 0.19 12.17 8.92
C ASN A 30 -0.08 11.58 10.32
N PRO A 31 0.84 11.71 11.29
CA PRO A 31 0.71 11.04 12.59
C PRO A 31 -0.64 11.21 13.30
N PRO A 32 -1.28 12.41 13.32
CA PRO A 32 -2.59 12.57 13.95
C PRO A 32 -3.68 11.74 13.26
N ALA A 33 -3.72 11.73 11.92
CA ALA A 33 -4.71 10.98 11.14
C ALA A 33 -4.52 9.46 11.22
N ARG A 34 -3.31 9.01 11.56
CA ARG A 34 -2.97 7.59 11.69
C ARG A 34 -3.72 6.93 12.86
N PHE A 35 -3.89 7.67 13.96
CA PHE A 35 -4.50 7.17 15.19
C PHE A 35 -5.95 7.63 15.38
N ASP A 36 -6.44 8.54 14.54
CA ASP A 36 -7.82 9.03 14.56
C ASP A 36 -8.83 7.90 14.30
N PRO A 37 -9.69 7.54 15.28
CA PRO A 37 -10.70 6.50 15.10
C PRO A 37 -11.73 6.83 14.01
N ALA A 38 -12.06 8.11 13.81
CA ALA A 38 -13.03 8.53 12.81
C ALA A 38 -12.55 8.26 11.37
N ARG A 39 -11.22 8.25 11.17
CA ARG A 39 -10.59 7.97 9.86
C ARG A 39 -10.27 6.50 9.61
N ARG A 40 -10.77 5.59 10.46
CA ARG A 40 -10.49 4.15 10.31
C ARG A 40 -10.93 3.61 8.95
N GLY A 41 -12.09 4.04 8.45
CA GLY A 41 -12.60 3.65 7.13
C GLY A 41 -11.69 4.10 5.99
N ASP A 42 -11.24 5.37 6.04
CA ASP A 42 -10.33 5.94 5.04
C ASP A 42 -8.99 5.21 5.03
N ARG A 43 -8.42 4.91 6.21
CA ARG A 43 -7.17 4.14 6.30
C ARG A 43 -7.32 2.75 5.71
N HIS A 44 -8.42 2.06 5.97
CA HIS A 44 -8.66 0.72 5.41
C HIS A 44 -8.79 0.77 3.88
N THR A 45 -9.50 1.77 3.36
CA THR A 45 -9.63 2.00 1.92
C THR A 45 -8.27 2.28 1.29
N TYR A 46 -7.45 3.09 1.98
CA TYR A 46 -6.08 3.36 1.57
C TYR A 46 -5.20 2.12 1.55
N PHE A 47 -5.18 1.34 2.63
CA PHE A 47 -4.37 0.12 2.70
C PHE A 47 -4.81 -0.92 1.68
N ARG A 48 -6.11 -1.11 1.46
CA ARG A 48 -6.61 -2.01 0.41
C ARG A 48 -6.10 -1.61 -0.97
N ALA A 49 -6.23 -0.34 -1.34
CA ALA A 49 -5.72 0.13 -2.62
C ALA A 49 -4.20 -0.07 -2.77
N MET A 50 -3.41 0.05 -1.69
CA MET A 50 -1.98 -0.23 -1.76
C MET A 50 -1.67 -1.72 -1.94
N LEU A 51 -2.48 -2.61 -1.34
CA LEU A 51 -2.35 -4.05 -1.52
C LEU A 51 -2.77 -4.46 -2.93
N ASP A 52 -3.87 -3.92 -3.46
CA ASP A 52 -4.32 -4.19 -4.82
C ASP A 52 -3.21 -3.86 -5.83
N HIS A 53 -2.61 -2.67 -5.76
CA HIS A 53 -1.46 -2.30 -6.60
C HIS A 53 -0.23 -3.20 -6.40
N HIS A 54 -0.02 -3.71 -5.19
CA HIS A 54 1.09 -4.61 -4.89
C HIS A 54 0.88 -5.99 -5.50
N HIS A 55 -0.34 -6.53 -5.41
CA HIS A 55 -0.72 -7.79 -6.04
C HIS A 55 -0.66 -7.68 -7.56
N ASP A 56 -1.21 -6.62 -8.15
CA ASP A 56 -1.13 -6.38 -9.59
C ASP A 56 0.33 -6.32 -10.07
N ALA A 57 1.21 -5.62 -9.32
CA ALA A 57 2.63 -5.56 -9.64
C ALA A 57 3.30 -6.94 -9.56
N ARG A 58 2.99 -7.73 -8.52
CA ARG A 58 3.51 -9.09 -8.34
C ARG A 58 3.05 -10.02 -9.45
N ASP A 59 1.78 -9.96 -9.81
CA ASP A 59 1.22 -10.77 -10.88
C ASP A 59 1.90 -10.42 -12.21
N LEU A 60 2.09 -9.13 -12.50
CA LEU A 60 2.82 -8.70 -13.68
C LEU A 60 4.25 -9.26 -13.72
N ALA A 61 5.01 -9.15 -12.62
CA ALA A 61 6.37 -9.69 -12.57
C ALA A 61 6.41 -11.22 -12.71
N ALA A 62 5.47 -11.93 -12.10
CA ALA A 62 5.33 -13.37 -12.23
C ALA A 62 5.04 -13.79 -13.68
N HIS A 63 4.16 -13.07 -14.38
CA HIS A 63 3.88 -13.31 -15.80
C HIS A 63 5.10 -13.07 -16.69
N HIS A 64 5.96 -12.11 -16.34
CA HIS A 64 7.13 -11.74 -17.13
C HIS A 64 8.45 -12.40 -16.68
N ARG A 65 8.42 -13.32 -15.71
CA ARG A 65 9.61 -13.98 -15.12
C ARG A 65 10.73 -12.98 -14.76
N MET A 66 10.36 -11.88 -14.10
CA MET A 66 11.31 -10.93 -13.51
C MET A 66 11.56 -11.23 -12.04
#